data_AF-A0A2E6PUP9-F1
#
_entry.id   AF-A0A2E6PUP9-F1
#
_cell.length_a   1.000
_cell.length_b   1.000
_cell.length_c   1.000
_cell.angle_alpha   90.00
_cell.angle_beta   90.00
_cell.angle_gamma   90.00
#
_symmetry.space_group_name_H-M   'P 1'
#
loop_
_entity.id
_entity.type
_entity.pdbx_description
1 polymer ?
#
loop_
_entity_poly.entity_id
_entity_poly.type
_entity_poly.pdbx_seq_one_letter_code
_entity_poly.pdbx_strand_id
1 'polypeptide(L)'
;MRKKPKDPVKGTGKKPKGSGRRLYTDENPKDTVSIKYATVKDAEDTIRKVKRIKKPYARKIQILTVLEQRAKVAKKPTQQRLATAAKRQLKKARTV
;
A
#
# COMPACT_ATOMS: atom_id res chain seq x y z
N MET A 1 -26.21 -26.18 -27.88
CA MET A 1 -26.08 -25.02 -26.97
C MET A 1 -24.70 -24.41 -27.12
N ARG A 2 -24.58 -23.10 -27.42
CA ARG A 2 -23.28 -22.41 -27.52
C ARG A 2 -22.56 -22.51 -26.17
N LYS A 3 -21.34 -23.08 -26.17
CA LYS A 3 -20.51 -23.26 -24.97
C LYS A 3 -20.25 -21.88 -24.35
N LYS A 4 -20.56 -21.71 -23.06
CA LYS A 4 -20.31 -20.45 -22.35
C LYS A 4 -18.80 -20.13 -22.42
N PRO A 5 -18.41 -18.87 -22.72
CA PRO A 5 -17.01 -18.49 -22.76
C PRO A 5 -16.37 -18.77 -21.40
N LYS A 6 -15.14 -19.31 -21.40
CA LYS A 6 -14.37 -19.54 -20.18
C LYS A 6 -14.10 -18.19 -19.50
N ASP A 7 -14.12 -18.17 -18.17
CA ASP A 7 -13.69 -16.99 -17.42
C ASP A 7 -12.25 -16.63 -17.81
N PRO A 8 -11.92 -15.34 -17.95
CA PRO A 8 -10.58 -14.93 -18.33
C PRO A 8 -9.60 -15.31 -17.22
N VAL A 9 -8.44 -15.85 -17.59
CA VAL A 9 -7.39 -16.25 -16.62
C VAL A 9 -6.84 -15.05 -15.85
N LYS A 10 -6.87 -13.87 -16.49
CA LYS A 10 -6.49 -12.59 -15.89
C LYS A 10 -7.74 -11.76 -15.65
N GLY A 11 -7.83 -11.16 -14.48
CA GLY A 11 -8.89 -10.19 -14.16
C GLY A 11 -8.91 -9.07 -15.18
N THR A 12 -10.10 -8.79 -15.69
CA THR A 12 -10.32 -7.74 -16.69
C THR A 12 -10.96 -6.50 -16.05
N GLY A 13 -11.27 -6.54 -14.75
CA GLY A 13 -12.09 -5.53 -14.06
C GLY A 13 -13.55 -5.45 -14.52
N LYS A 14 -13.84 -5.95 -15.73
CA LYS A 14 -15.16 -6.07 -16.35
C LYS A 14 -15.79 -7.43 -16.01
N LYS A 15 -17.09 -7.44 -15.70
CA LYS A 15 -17.87 -8.68 -15.53
C LYS A 15 -18.05 -9.35 -16.90
N PRO A 16 -17.54 -10.58 -17.13
CA PRO A 16 -17.77 -11.28 -18.40
C PRO A 16 -19.26 -11.55 -18.60
N LYS A 17 -19.78 -11.36 -19.82
CA LYS A 17 -21.17 -11.73 -20.15
C LYS A 17 -21.34 -13.25 -19.95
N GLY A 18 -22.21 -13.63 -19.00
CA GLY A 18 -22.47 -15.03 -18.65
C GLY A 18 -21.72 -15.56 -17.41
N SER A 19 -20.90 -14.73 -16.76
CA SER A 19 -20.21 -15.08 -15.50
C SER A 19 -20.89 -14.47 -14.27
N GLY A 20 -20.95 -15.23 -13.17
CA GLY A 20 -21.52 -14.79 -11.90
C GLY A 20 -20.60 -13.88 -11.07
N ARG A 21 -19.30 -13.83 -11.38
CA ARG A 21 -18.29 -13.14 -10.56
C ARG A 21 -17.62 -12.01 -11.34
N ARG A 22 -17.30 -10.91 -10.63
CA ARG A 22 -16.39 -9.87 -11.14
C ARG A 22 -14.96 -10.33 -10.85
N LEU A 23 -14.16 -10.56 -11.90
CA LEU A 23 -12.74 -10.88 -11.74
C LEU A 23 -11.96 -9.57 -11.61
N TYR A 24 -11.79 -9.10 -10.36
CA TYR A 24 -10.86 -8.01 -10.06
C TYR A 24 -9.44 -8.58 -10.09
N THR A 25 -8.64 -8.22 -11.09
CA THR A 25 -7.19 -8.18 -10.87
C THR A 25 -6.94 -6.94 -10.05
N ASP A 26 -6.42 -7.12 -8.84
CA ASP A 26 -5.81 -5.99 -8.16
C ASP A 26 -4.65 -5.50 -9.04
N GLU A 27 -4.76 -4.25 -9.42
CA GLU A 27 -4.16 -3.68 -10.61
C GLU A 27 -2.66 -3.51 -10.39
N ASN A 28 -1.84 -4.14 -11.23
CA ASN A 28 -0.38 -3.98 -11.29
C ASN A 28 0.39 -4.25 -9.97
N PRO A 29 0.89 -5.49 -9.74
CA PRO A 29 1.67 -5.82 -8.54
C PRO A 29 2.93 -4.98 -8.36
N LYS A 30 3.40 -4.26 -9.39
CA LYS A 30 4.55 -3.34 -9.32
C LYS A 30 4.28 -2.08 -8.49
N ASP A 31 3.01 -1.71 -8.25
CA ASP A 31 2.70 -0.55 -7.38
C ASP A 31 2.63 -0.91 -5.89
N THR A 32 2.69 -2.20 -5.55
CA THR A 32 2.67 -2.64 -4.17
C THR A 32 3.98 -2.26 -3.46
N VAL A 33 3.85 -1.78 -2.22
CA VAL A 33 5.00 -1.49 -1.36
C VAL A 33 4.84 -2.31 -0.08
N SER A 34 5.77 -3.23 0.15
CA SER A 34 5.79 -4.03 1.37
C SER A 34 6.06 -3.14 2.59
N ILE A 35 5.36 -3.38 3.70
CA ILE A 35 5.48 -2.61 4.94
C ILE A 35 5.72 -3.62 6.06
N LYS A 36 6.78 -3.44 6.85
CA LYS A 36 7.01 -4.21 8.08
C LYS A 36 7.01 -3.26 9.26
N TYR A 37 6.42 -3.69 10.37
CA TYR A 37 6.32 -2.90 11.61
C TYR A 37 6.26 -3.80 12.86
N ALA A 38 6.72 -5.06 12.74
CA ALA A 38 6.69 -6.00 13.84
C ALA A 38 7.59 -5.52 14.98
N THR A 39 8.83 -5.15 14.66
CA THR A 39 9.80 -4.51 15.56
C THR A 39 9.93 -3.01 15.28
N VAL A 40 10.65 -2.28 16.14
CA VAL A 40 10.98 -0.86 15.91
C VAL A 40 11.91 -0.73 14.70
N LYS A 41 12.92 -1.61 14.60
CA LYS A 41 13.87 -1.67 13.49
C LYS A 41 13.16 -1.87 12.14
N ASP A 42 12.17 -2.77 12.09
CA ASP A 42 11.36 -2.98 10.88
C ASP A 42 10.63 -1.72 10.42
N ALA A 43 10.09 -0.95 11.37
CA ALA A 43 9.39 0.29 11.09
C ALA A 43 10.38 1.35 10.57
N GLU A 44 11.56 1.48 11.18
CA GLU A 44 12.62 2.38 10.72
C GLU A 44 13.11 2.04 9.31
N ASP A 45 13.34 0.76 9.03
CA ASP A 45 13.78 0.28 7.72
C ASP A 45 12.69 0.52 6.67
N THR A 46 11.42 0.29 7.03
CA THR A 46 10.28 0.61 6.17
C THR A 46 10.20 2.11 5.89
N ILE A 47 10.37 2.97 6.90
CA ILE A 47 10.38 4.43 6.74
C ILE A 47 11.54 4.85 5.83
N ARG A 48 12.75 4.32 6.02
CA ARG A 48 13.93 4.60 5.20
C ARG A 48 13.68 4.22 3.74
N LYS A 49 13.11 3.04 3.51
CA LYS A 49 12.69 2.59 2.17
C LYS A 49 11.68 3.56 1.55
N VAL A 50 10.61 3.91 2.26
CA VAL A 50 9.54 4.79 1.74
C VAL A 50 10.05 6.19 1.41
N LYS A 51 11.03 6.71 2.16
CA LYS A 51 11.67 7.99 1.81
C LYS A 51 12.44 7.91 0.49
N ARG A 52 13.11 6.79 0.22
CA ARG A 52 13.99 6.58 -0.95
C ARG A 52 13.28 6.11 -2.22
N ILE A 53 12.14 5.43 -2.12
CA ILE A 53 11.42 4.93 -3.32
C ILE A 53 11.02 6.07 -4.25
N LYS A 54 11.09 5.81 -5.57
CA LYS A 54 10.65 6.71 -6.65
C LYS A 54 9.13 6.68 -6.79
N LYS A 55 8.41 7.10 -5.74
CA LYS A 55 6.95 7.27 -5.72
C LYS A 55 6.61 8.74 -5.41
N PRO A 56 5.48 9.27 -5.89
CA PRO A 56 5.10 10.65 -5.62
C PRO A 56 4.90 10.89 -4.11
N TYR A 57 5.07 12.15 -3.68
CA TYR A 57 4.91 12.56 -2.28
C TYR A 57 3.61 12.05 -1.66
N ALA A 58 2.49 12.23 -2.36
CA ALA A 58 1.17 11.77 -1.91
C ALA A 58 1.16 10.26 -1.59
N ARG A 59 1.79 9.45 -2.44
CA ARG A 59 1.89 8.00 -2.25
C ARG A 59 2.77 7.64 -1.06
N LYS A 60 3.88 8.33 -0.84
CA LYS A 60 4.72 8.15 0.35
C LYS A 60 3.94 8.43 1.64
N ILE A 61 3.14 9.50 1.66
CA ILE A 61 2.31 9.86 2.83
C ILE A 61 1.21 8.83 3.08
N GLN A 62 0.57 8.30 2.05
CA GLN A 62 -0.41 7.21 2.19
C GLN A 62 0.22 5.99 2.86
N ILE A 63 1.37 5.53 2.37
CA ILE A 63 2.08 4.38 2.92
C ILE A 63 2.44 4.59 4.40
N LEU A 64 2.98 5.76 4.74
CA LEU A 64 3.31 6.09 6.13
C LEU A 64 2.07 6.19 7.03
N THR A 65 0.94 6.64 6.49
CA THR A 65 -0.32 6.68 7.22
C THR A 65 -0.86 5.28 7.50
N VAL A 66 -0.73 4.36 6.54
CA VAL A 66 -1.06 2.94 6.77
C VAL A 66 -0.20 2.35 7.88
N LEU A 67 1.12 2.62 7.87
CA LEU A 67 2.02 2.18 8.95
C LEU A 67 1.58 2.74 10.30
N GLU A 68 1.32 4.05 10.38
CA GLU A 68 0.89 4.73 11.61
C GLU A 68 -0.40 4.13 12.18
N GLN A 69 -1.43 3.95 11.35
CA GLN A 69 -2.72 3.42 11.81
C GLN A 69 -2.60 1.95 12.23
N ARG A 70 -1.87 1.12 11.48
CA ARG A 70 -1.63 -0.27 11.87
C ARG A 70 -0.85 -0.38 13.17
N ALA A 71 0.17 0.47 13.37
CA ALA A 71 0.91 0.55 14.62
C ALA A 71 0.01 1.01 15.78
N LYS A 72 -0.85 2.01 15.56
CA LYS A 72 -1.82 2.50 16.55
C LYS A 72 -2.78 1.39 16.99
N VAL A 73 -3.41 0.71 16.03
CA VAL A 73 -4.35 -0.40 16.31
C VAL A 73 -3.64 -1.56 17.01
N ALA A 74 -2.40 -1.87 16.61
CA ALA A 74 -1.58 -2.89 17.25
C ALA A 74 -0.96 -2.46 18.59
N LYS A 75 -1.33 -1.30 19.15
CA LYS A 75 -0.80 -0.75 20.41
C LYS A 75 0.74 -0.66 20.44
N LYS A 76 1.34 -0.25 19.31
CA LYS A 76 2.80 -0.08 19.10
C LYS A 76 3.15 1.42 19.04
N PRO A 77 3.24 2.12 20.18
CA PRO A 77 3.32 3.59 20.23
C PRO A 77 4.61 4.15 19.61
N THR A 78 5.74 3.44 19.76
CA THR A 78 7.03 3.89 19.20
C THR A 78 7.00 3.92 17.68
N GLN A 79 6.50 2.86 17.05
CA GLN A 79 6.36 2.74 15.60
C GLN A 79 5.38 3.79 15.04
N GLN A 80 4.27 4.02 15.76
CA GLN A 80 3.34 5.10 15.43
C GLN A 80 4.06 6.46 15.42
N ARG A 81 4.76 6.82 16.51
CA ARG A 81 5.50 8.08 16.64
C ARG A 81 6.53 8.25 15.52
N LEU A 82 7.26 7.19 15.17
CA LEU A 82 8.23 7.19 14.07
C LEU A 82 7.57 7.49 12.72
N ALA A 83 6.41 6.88 12.42
CA ALA A 83 5.67 7.16 11.20
C ALA A 83 5.16 8.61 11.17
N THR A 84 4.59 9.11 12.27
CA THR A 84 4.13 10.50 12.39
C THR A 84 5.29 11.48 12.15
N ALA A 85 6.46 11.23 12.77
CA ALA A 85 7.66 12.03 12.58
C ALA A 85 8.16 12.00 11.12
N ALA A 86 8.17 10.82 10.49
CA ALA A 86 8.55 10.67 9.09
C ALA A 86 7.65 11.48 8.14
N LYS A 87 6.33 11.50 8.38
CA LYS A 87 5.40 12.33 7.61
C LYS A 87 5.71 13.82 7.76
N ARG A 88 6.00 14.29 8.98
CA ARG A 88 6.38 15.68 9.24
C ARG A 88 7.67 16.06 8.52
N GLN A 89 8.68 15.19 8.54
CA GLN A 89 9.94 15.40 7.82
C GLN A 89 9.73 15.52 6.30
N LEU A 90 8.92 14.63 5.72
CA LEU A 90 8.60 14.70 4.28
C LEU A 90 7.80 15.97 3.94
N LYS A 91 6.90 16.41 4.81
CA LYS A 91 6.15 17.66 4.61
C LYS A 91 7.10 18.86 4.60
N LYS A 92 8.00 18.94 5.59
CA LYS A 92 9.01 20.01 5.68
C LYS A 92 9.92 20.05 4.45
N ALA A 93 10.43 18.89 4.03
CA ALA A 93 11.31 18.79 2.85
C ALA A 93 10.62 19.12 1.51
N ARG A 94 9.30 19.30 1.49
CA ARG A 94 8.56 19.74 0.30
C ARG A 94 8.23 21.23 0.34
N THR A 95 8.10 21.81 1.53
CA THR A 95 7.76 23.22 1.73
C THR A 95 8.98 24.13 1.75
N VAL A 96 10.17 23.55 2.01
CA VAL A 96 11.48 24.17 1.76
C VAL A 96 11.86 23.87 0.32
#